data_AF-A0A962SWZ3-F1
#
_entry.id   AF-A0A962SWZ3-F1
#
_cell.length_a   1.000
_cell.length_b   1.000
_cell.length_c   1.000
_cell.angle_alpha   90.00
_cell.angle_beta   90.00
_cell.angle_gamma   90.00
#
_symmetry.space_group_name_H-M   'P 1'
#
loop_
_entity.id
_entity.type
_entity.pdbx_description
1 polymer ?
#
loop_
_entity_poly.entity_id
_entity_poly.type
_entity_poly.pdbx_seq_one_letter_code
_entity_poly.pdbx_strand_id
1 'polypeptide(L)' 'GPNKVIEWLPVHDSVPADVWAETIPYRETRAYVQRVMEYAIVYQRLLGLQEDSTTLSARMKPVLPLENPG' A
#
# COMPACT_ATOMS: atom_id res chain seq x y z
N GLY A 1 2.79 -6.55 14.07
CA GLY A 1 1.96 -5.81 15.06
C GLY A 1 1.93 -4.34 14.71
N PRO A 2 0.89 -3.58 15.11
CA PRO A 2 0.69 -2.18 14.71
C PRO A 2 1.91 -1.28 14.98
N ASN A 3 2.58 -1.50 16.12
CA ASN A 3 3.77 -0.73 16.52
C ASN A 3 4.95 -0.87 15.55
N LYS A 4 5.05 -1.98 14.80
CA LYS A 4 6.10 -2.17 13.80
C LYS A 4 5.82 -1.42 12.50
N VAL A 5 4.55 -1.20 12.16
CA VAL A 5 4.18 -0.47 10.95
C VAL A 5 4.56 1.01 11.07
N ILE A 6 4.45 1.56 12.28
CA ILE A 6 4.89 2.92 12.63
C ILE A 6 6.37 3.14 12.29
N GLU A 7 7.24 2.14 12.56
CA GLU A 7 8.67 2.19 12.22
C GLU A 7 8.94 2.23 10.70
N TRP A 8 7.94 1.91 9.87
CA TRP A 8 8.09 1.84 8.41
C TRP A 8 7.35 2.96 7.69
N LEU A 9 6.66 3.85 8.42
CA LEU A 9 6.03 5.00 7.79
C LEU A 9 7.11 5.96 7.26
N PRO A 10 6.86 6.62 6.11
CA PRO A 10 7.80 7.60 5.60
C PRO A 10 8.02 8.75 6.59
N VAL A 11 9.15 9.44 6.46
CA VAL A 11 9.54 10.48 7.42
C VAL A 11 9.21 11.89 6.90
N HIS A 12 9.33 12.11 5.58
CA HIS A 12 9.25 13.45 5.00
C HIS A 12 8.10 13.59 4.01
N ASP A 13 8.11 12.76 2.97
CA ASP A 13 7.14 12.85 1.88
C ASP A 13 6.18 11.68 1.86
N SER A 14 4.98 11.90 1.34
CA SER A 14 4.07 10.80 1.04
C SER A 14 4.69 9.88 -0.01
N VAL A 15 4.63 8.57 0.21
CA VAL A 15 5.22 7.58 -0.70
C VAL A 15 4.10 6.78 -1.38
N PRO A 16 4.17 6.52 -2.70
CA PRO A 16 3.27 5.59 -3.36
C PRO A 16 3.22 4.24 -2.63
N ALA A 17 2.03 3.67 -2.47
CA ALA A 17 1.86 2.50 -1.61
C ALA A 17 2.59 1.24 -2.10
N ASP A 18 2.77 1.11 -3.41
CA ASP A 18 3.59 0.08 -4.04
C ASP A 18 5.08 0.25 -3.69
N VAL A 19 5.61 1.47 -3.78
CA VAL A 19 6.99 1.79 -3.39
C VAL A 19 7.21 1.57 -1.90
N TRP A 20 6.29 2.00 -1.04
CA TRP A 20 6.36 1.78 0.41
C TRP A 20 6.34 0.28 0.76
N ALA A 21 5.54 -0.53 0.07
CA ALA A 21 5.51 -1.96 0.34
C ALA A 21 6.88 -2.63 0.14
N GLU A 22 7.66 -2.15 -0.82
CA GLU A 22 9.01 -2.65 -1.09
C GLU A 22 10.01 -2.33 0.03
N THR A 23 9.80 -1.24 0.78
CA THR A 23 10.68 -0.84 1.89
C THR A 23 10.45 -1.63 3.18
N ILE A 24 9.39 -2.44 3.27
CA ILE A 24 9.09 -3.27 4.45
C ILE A 24 10.26 -4.23 4.72
N PRO A 25 10.87 -4.24 5.92
CA PRO A 25 12.06 -5.06 6.21
C PRO A 25 11.80 -6.56 6.19
N TYR A 26 10.60 -6.99 6.58
CA TYR A 26 10.23 -8.39 6.63
C TYR A 26 9.73 -8.86 5.26
N ARG A 27 10.50 -9.77 4.64
CA ARG A 27 10.19 -10.35 3.33
C ARG A 27 8.80 -10.98 3.27
N GLU A 28 8.42 -11.72 4.31
CA GLU A 28 7.09 -12.34 4.41
C GLU A 28 5.98 -11.27 4.40
N THR A 29 6.16 -10.18 5.15
CA THR A 29 5.20 -9.09 5.21
C THR A 29 5.08 -8.36 3.88
N ARG A 30 6.20 -8.10 3.17
CA ARG A 30 6.17 -7.55 1.81
C ARG A 30 5.37 -8.44 0.85
N ALA A 31 5.66 -9.74 0.88
CA ALA A 31 5.00 -10.72 0.02
C ALA A 31 3.51 -10.90 0.36
N TYR A 32 3.12 -10.71 1.62
CA TYR A 32 1.72 -10.67 2.05
C TYR A 32 1.01 -9.42 1.52
N VAL A 33 1.61 -8.24 1.68
CA VAL A 33 1.04 -6.97 1.22
C VAL A 33 0.84 -6.98 -0.30
N GLN A 34 1.82 -7.45 -1.08
CA GLN A 34 1.70 -7.63 -2.53
C GLN A 34 0.53 -8.55 -2.92
N ARG A 35 0.36 -9.70 -2.24
CA ARG A 35 -0.76 -10.62 -2.51
C ARG A 35 -2.12 -9.99 -2.20
N VAL A 36 -2.24 -9.27 -1.08
CA VAL A 36 -3.49 -8.58 -0.72
C VAL A 36 -3.86 -7.56 -1.80
N MET A 37 -2.88 -6.80 -2.27
CA MET A 37 -3.04 -5.81 -3.34
C MET A 37 -3.44 -6.46 -4.67
N GLU A 38 -2.83 -7.58 -5.06
CA GLU A 38 -3.21 -8.36 -6.24
C GLU A 38 -4.63 -8.91 -6.14
N TYR A 39 -5.00 -9.48 -4.98
CA TYR A 39 -6.34 -10.02 -4.77
C TYR A 39 -7.41 -8.93 -4.78
N ALA A 40 -7.12 -7.72 -4.29
CA ALA A 40 -8.05 -6.60 -4.38
C ALA A 40 -8.45 -6.30 -5.84
N ILE A 41 -7.50 -6.39 -6.78
CA ILE A 41 -7.76 -6.21 -8.22
C ILE A 41 -8.64 -7.36 -8.76
N VAL A 42 -8.35 -8.60 -8.38
CA VAL A 42 -9.14 -9.76 -8.79
C VAL A 42 -10.58 -9.64 -8.28
N TYR A 43 -10.77 -9.30 -7.01
CA TYR A 43 -12.10 -9.16 -6.43
C TYR A 43 -12.88 -7.98 -7.01
N GLN A 44 -12.24 -6.84 -7.29
CA GLN A 44 -12.91 -5.74 -8.00
C GLN A 44 -13.49 -6.20 -9.34
N ARG A 45 -12.69 -6.95 -10.14
CA ARG A 45 -13.14 -7.50 -11.42
C ARG A 45 -14.30 -8.48 -11.25
N LEU A 46 -14.21 -9.39 -10.27
CA LEU A 46 -15.26 -10.37 -10.00
C LEU A 46 -16.55 -9.73 -9.51
N LEU A 47 -16.47 -8.62 -8.77
CA LEU A 47 -17.62 -7.88 -8.26
C LEU A 47 -18.22 -6.88 -9.25
N GLY A 48 -17.62 -6.72 -10.44
CA GLY A 48 -18.09 -5.77 -11.45
C GLY A 48 -17.94 -4.31 -11.03
N LEU A 49 -17.02 -4.01 -10.10
CA LEU A 49 -16.74 -2.64 -9.68
C LEU A 49 -15.92 -1.96 -10.80
N GLN A 50 -16.57 -1.08 -11.57
CA GLN A 50 -15.92 -0.29 -12.61
C GLN A 50 -14.96 0.73 -11.97
N GLU A 51 -13.66 0.52 -12.13
CA GLU A 51 -12.65 1.55 -11.95
C GLU A 51 -11.79 1.63 -13.21
N ASP A 52 -11.62 2.85 -13.73
CA ASP A 52 -10.83 3.12 -14.94
C ASP A 52 -9.32 2.88 -14.73
N SER A 53 -8.89 2.75 -13.46
CA SER A 53 -7.51 2.54 -13.10
C SER A 53 -7.22 1.05 -12.92
N THR A 54 -6.29 0.50 -13.72
CA THR A 54 -5.85 -0.89 -13.60
C THR A 54 -4.60 -1.05 -12.74
N THR A 55 -3.92 0.04 -12.38
CA THR A 55 -2.67 -0.01 -11.61
C THR A 55 -2.94 0.03 -10.12
N LEU A 56 -1.99 -0.51 -9.34
CA LEU A 56 -2.08 -0.54 -7.89
C LEU A 56 -1.92 0.86 -7.29
N SER A 57 -0.94 1.61 -7.78
CA SER A 57 -0.58 2.94 -7.28
C SER A 57 -1.70 3.96 -7.45
N ALA A 58 -2.53 3.83 -8.48
CA ALA A 58 -3.66 4.74 -8.68
C ALA A 58 -4.91 4.38 -7.85
N ARG A 59 -4.96 3.19 -7.25
CA ARG A 59 -6.04 2.79 -6.34
C ARG A 59 -5.69 3.01 -4.87
N MET A 60 -4.42 2.85 -4.53
CA MET A 60 -3.96 3.00 -3.17
C MET A 60 -3.63 4.46 -2.87
N LYS A 61 -4.18 4.97 -1.77
CA LYS A 61 -3.73 6.26 -1.24
C LYS A 61 -2.23 6.16 -0.91
N PRO A 62 -1.45 7.22 -1.18
CA PRO A 62 -0.04 7.24 -0.77
C PRO A 62 0.04 7.11 0.75
N VAL A 63 1.11 6.46 1.21
CA VAL A 63 1.39 6.30 2.63
C VAL A 63 1.93 7.62 3.16
N LEU A 64 1.25 8.17 4.16
CA LEU A 64 1.58 9.46 4.76
C LEU A 64 2.67 9.31 5.82
N PRO A 65 3.48 10.36 6.04
CA PRO A 65 4.50 10.35 7.07
C PRO A 65 3.93 10.38 8.50
N LEU A 66 4.76 10.01 9.48
CA LEU A 66 4.37 9.91 10.90
C LEU A 66 3.90 11.25 11.50
N GLU A 67 4.43 12.36 11.00
CA GLU A 67 4.01 13.70 11.33
C GLU A 67 3.58 14.39 10.03
N ASN A 68 2.30 14.72 9.95
CA ASN A 68 1.78 15.59 8.91
C ASN A 68 1.53 16.95 9.59
N PRO A 69 2.50 17.88 9.67
CA PRO A 69 2.14 19.26 9.89
C PRO A 69 1.41 19.68 8.61
N GLY A 70 0.14 20.03 8.76
CA GLY A 70 -0.72 20.39 7.62
C GLY A 70 -0.19 21.52 6.76
#